data_AF-A0A2N1CB25-F1
#
_entry.id   AF-A0A2N1CB25-F1
#
_cell.length_a   1.000
_cell.length_b   1.000
_cell.length_c   1.000
_cell.angle_alpha   90.00
_cell.angle_beta   90.00
_cell.angle_gamma   90.00
#
_symmetry.space_group_name_H-M   'P 1'
#
loop_
_entity.id
_entity.type
_entity.pdbx_description
1 polymer ?
#
loop_
_entity_poly.entity_id
_entity_poly.type
_entity_poly.pdbx_seq_one_letter_code
_entity_poly.pdbx_strand_id
1 'polypeptide(L)'
;MKYPSSSNSERIGIYTVGAQFERIGCIFREQAIVDCGIDAQIEAVEDENASGKLIALQIKSGASYFKEEKDDAFIYRGKLEHLSYWLEHSLSVLIILCDIDNEVCYWQTVIPQNVKYTQKQWKIIVPKAQRINSGMVTDLKRLVNKMPSYDNYTISSTSDKSIRGAKRYSASIILNKEHTQLEIIHVIKKVTPEIANCEYHRSNITKTLWRDQPAQIVWLYVYPSAEDERNCNHICQTEWFSEALDNDYLPYSNNGENIGSNVRIVWNDSYLAVSKFNSENTMTKGGFIETITKFSNQSLPLFDFSEKTLKNYDDKKIGFNELYDNFKDKFDEVNDIYLKGTELGLSPFECEELSNQYCGLMSCLHSIFIFFSGIGEKRGESNIIWNVRHFIDDYKQAKLKFEIEFKKVA
;
A
#
# COMPACT_ATOMS: atom_id res chain seq x y z
N MET A 1 -23.53 -6.71 -54.51
CA MET A 1 -22.80 -6.53 -53.24
C MET A 1 -21.51 -5.76 -53.57
N LYS A 2 -21.33 -4.54 -53.06
CA LYS A 2 -20.12 -3.74 -53.33
C LYS A 2 -19.10 -4.01 -52.23
N TYR A 3 -17.98 -4.63 -52.58
CA TYR A 3 -16.83 -4.75 -51.68
C TYR A 3 -16.06 -3.42 -51.74
N PRO A 4 -15.94 -2.66 -50.64
CA PRO A 4 -15.23 -1.38 -50.67
C PRO A 4 -13.76 -1.62 -51.02
N SER A 5 -13.16 -0.82 -51.91
CA SER A 5 -11.74 -0.94 -52.24
C SER A 5 -10.81 -0.71 -51.03
N SER A 6 -11.30 -0.01 -50.00
CA SER A 6 -10.57 0.23 -48.75
C SER A 6 -10.36 -1.04 -47.90
N SER A 7 -11.26 -2.02 -47.93
CA SER A 7 -11.11 -3.23 -47.12
C SER A 7 -10.03 -4.17 -47.65
N ASN A 8 -9.69 -4.10 -48.95
CA ASN A 8 -8.53 -4.81 -49.49
C ASN A 8 -7.21 -4.24 -48.95
N SER A 9 -7.07 -2.91 -48.90
CA SER A 9 -5.85 -2.26 -48.38
C SER A 9 -5.66 -2.53 -46.88
N GLU A 10 -6.74 -2.54 -46.10
CA GLU A 10 -6.70 -2.90 -44.67
C GLU A 10 -6.18 -4.32 -44.44
N ARG A 11 -6.75 -5.31 -45.16
CA ARG A 11 -6.30 -6.71 -45.07
C ARG A 11 -4.84 -6.89 -45.50
N ILE A 12 -4.45 -6.29 -46.63
CA ILE A 12 -3.07 -6.37 -47.12
C ILE A 12 -2.10 -5.77 -46.08
N GLY A 13 -2.46 -4.63 -45.47
CA GLY A 13 -1.67 -4.01 -44.42
C GLY A 13 -1.44 -4.91 -43.20
N ILE A 14 -2.48 -5.62 -42.73
CA ILE A 14 -2.35 -6.59 -41.64
C ILE A 14 -1.37 -7.71 -42.00
N TYR A 15 -1.48 -8.27 -43.21
CA TYR A 15 -0.56 -9.31 -43.67
C TYR A 15 0.89 -8.82 -43.82
N THR A 16 1.09 -7.61 -44.35
CA THR A 16 2.41 -6.99 -44.49
C THR A 16 3.06 -6.78 -43.12
N VAL A 17 2.33 -6.22 -42.15
CA VAL A 17 2.81 -6.02 -40.78
C VAL A 17 3.13 -7.35 -40.10
N GLY A 18 2.23 -8.33 -40.20
CA GLY A 18 2.44 -9.66 -39.64
C GLY A 18 3.69 -10.33 -40.20
N ALA A 19 3.86 -10.31 -41.53
CA ALA A 19 5.05 -10.87 -42.17
C ALA A 19 6.34 -10.18 -41.72
N GLN A 20 6.34 -8.87 -41.47
CA GLN A 20 7.53 -8.17 -40.97
C GLN A 20 7.87 -8.54 -39.53
N PHE A 21 6.87 -8.68 -38.66
CA PHE A 21 7.09 -9.12 -37.27
C PHE A 21 7.60 -10.56 -37.17
N GLU A 22 7.00 -11.47 -37.93
CA GLU A 22 7.44 -12.88 -38.01
C GLU A 22 8.90 -12.97 -38.53
N ARG A 23 9.26 -12.18 -39.54
CA ARG A 23 10.64 -12.14 -40.08
C ARG A 23 11.69 -11.67 -39.08
N ILE A 24 11.32 -10.84 -38.10
CA ILE A 24 12.22 -10.39 -37.04
C ILE A 24 12.12 -11.25 -35.77
N GLY A 25 11.45 -12.40 -35.83
CA GLY A 25 11.37 -13.37 -34.74
C GLY A 25 10.33 -13.05 -33.66
N CYS A 26 9.31 -12.25 -33.98
CA CYS A 26 8.19 -12.01 -33.08
C CYS A 26 6.99 -12.88 -33.47
N ILE A 27 6.25 -13.40 -32.50
CA ILE A 27 4.98 -14.08 -32.73
C ILE A 27 3.92 -13.02 -33.02
N PHE A 28 3.23 -13.10 -34.16
CA PHE A 28 2.15 -12.21 -34.53
C PHE A 28 0.78 -12.89 -34.37
N ARG A 29 -0.17 -12.21 -33.71
CA ARG A 29 -1.53 -12.71 -33.48
C ARG A 29 -2.55 -11.68 -33.97
N GLU A 30 -3.20 -11.96 -35.08
CA GLU A 30 -4.31 -11.15 -35.58
C GLU A 30 -5.55 -11.31 -34.67
N GLN A 31 -6.27 -10.22 -34.38
CA GLN A 31 -7.53 -10.29 -33.65
C GLN A 31 -8.72 -10.49 -34.59
N ALA A 32 -9.46 -11.59 -34.41
CA ALA A 32 -10.55 -12.00 -35.29
C ALA A 32 -11.84 -11.16 -35.13
N ILE A 33 -12.02 -10.43 -34.02
CA ILE A 33 -13.21 -9.62 -33.73
C ILE A 33 -12.79 -8.16 -33.56
N VAL A 34 -13.15 -7.32 -34.51
CA VAL A 34 -12.84 -5.89 -34.53
C VAL A 34 -13.92 -5.13 -33.76
N ASP A 35 -13.80 -5.02 -32.44
CA ASP A 35 -14.80 -4.29 -31.64
C ASP A 35 -14.24 -3.04 -30.94
N CYS A 36 -12.93 -2.98 -30.66
CA CYS A 36 -12.35 -1.90 -29.83
C CYS A 36 -11.10 -1.20 -30.43
N GLY A 37 -10.79 -1.39 -31.72
CA GLY A 37 -9.67 -0.67 -32.35
C GLY A 37 -8.27 -1.16 -31.97
N ILE A 38 -8.11 -2.48 -31.81
CA ILE A 38 -6.81 -3.18 -31.80
C ILE A 38 -6.90 -4.26 -32.86
N ASP A 39 -5.95 -4.29 -33.80
CA ASP A 39 -6.00 -5.19 -34.96
C ASP A 39 -5.18 -6.46 -34.72
N ALA A 40 -4.11 -6.37 -33.91
CA ALA A 40 -3.23 -7.49 -33.64
C ALA A 40 -2.48 -7.33 -32.31
N GLN A 41 -1.83 -8.41 -31.90
CA GLN A 41 -0.88 -8.44 -30.79
C GLN A 41 0.43 -9.07 -31.26
N ILE A 42 1.55 -8.61 -30.70
CA ILE A 42 2.87 -9.19 -30.93
C ILE A 42 3.51 -9.60 -29.62
N GLU A 43 4.40 -10.59 -29.70
CA GLU A 43 5.16 -11.09 -28.58
C GLU A 43 6.59 -11.40 -29.03
N ALA A 44 7.57 -10.96 -28.24
CA ALA A 44 8.97 -11.28 -28.50
C ALA A 44 9.26 -12.74 -28.10
N VAL A 45 10.08 -13.43 -28.88
CA VAL A 45 10.63 -14.76 -28.55
C VAL A 45 12.03 -14.58 -27.98
N GLU A 46 12.31 -15.23 -26.86
CA GLU A 46 13.61 -15.24 -26.18
C GLU A 46 14.07 -16.67 -25.97
N ASP A 47 15.25 -17.03 -26.50
CA ASP A 47 15.82 -18.39 -26.40
C ASP A 47 14.81 -19.49 -26.78
N GLU A 48 14.14 -19.31 -27.93
CA GLU A 48 13.08 -20.20 -28.46
C GLU A 48 11.80 -20.28 -27.60
N ASN A 49 11.68 -19.47 -26.55
CA ASN A 49 10.51 -19.40 -25.68
C ASN A 49 9.69 -18.11 -25.92
N ALA A 50 8.37 -18.25 -25.92
CA ALA A 50 7.46 -17.12 -25.92
C ALA A 50 7.58 -16.35 -24.59
N SER A 51 7.81 -15.03 -24.64
CA SER A 51 8.13 -14.23 -23.45
C SER A 51 6.97 -14.00 -22.47
N GLY A 52 5.73 -14.33 -22.84
CA GLY A 52 4.50 -14.03 -22.10
C GLY A 52 4.15 -12.53 -22.09
N LYS A 53 4.87 -11.72 -22.86
CA LYS A 53 4.95 -10.26 -22.77
C LYS A 53 4.45 -9.63 -24.07
N LEU A 54 3.17 -9.30 -24.10
CA LEU A 54 2.48 -8.87 -25.33
C LEU A 54 2.40 -7.35 -25.50
N ILE A 55 2.41 -6.91 -26.75
CA ILE A 55 2.16 -5.53 -27.17
C ILE A 55 0.98 -5.52 -28.13
N ALA A 56 0.06 -4.57 -27.96
CA ALA A 56 -1.10 -4.41 -28.82
C ALA A 56 -0.78 -3.48 -30.00
N LEU A 57 -1.35 -3.78 -31.17
CA LEU A 57 -1.12 -3.05 -32.41
C LEU A 57 -2.43 -2.48 -32.95
N GLN A 58 -2.43 -1.19 -33.28
CA GLN A 58 -3.38 -0.61 -34.21
C GLN A 58 -2.65 -0.31 -35.52
N ILE A 59 -3.08 -0.97 -36.58
CA ILE A 59 -2.55 -0.91 -37.93
C ILE A 59 -3.44 0.01 -38.78
N LYS A 60 -2.80 0.95 -39.49
CA LYS A 60 -3.44 1.85 -40.44
C LYS A 60 -2.70 1.76 -41.75
N SER A 61 -3.38 1.27 -42.79
CA SER A 61 -2.78 1.04 -44.11
C SER A 61 -3.52 1.81 -45.19
N GLY A 62 -2.76 2.44 -46.09
CA GLY A 62 -3.29 3.21 -47.22
C GLY A 62 -2.63 4.58 -47.39
N ALA A 63 -2.53 5.02 -48.64
CA ALA A 63 -1.83 6.24 -49.05
C ALA A 63 -2.32 7.52 -48.34
N SER A 64 -3.56 7.55 -47.84
CA SER A 64 -4.09 8.70 -47.11
C SER A 64 -3.36 9.00 -45.81
N TYR A 65 -2.78 8.00 -45.15
CA TYR A 65 -2.05 8.19 -43.88
C TYR A 65 -0.66 8.82 -44.06
N PHE A 66 -0.18 8.90 -45.31
CA PHE A 66 1.13 9.44 -45.67
C PHE A 66 1.04 10.85 -46.28
N LYS A 67 -0.16 11.45 -46.36
CA LYS A 67 -0.37 12.77 -46.97
C LYS A 67 0.14 13.94 -46.13
N GLU A 68 0.11 13.81 -44.80
CA GLU A 68 0.60 14.84 -43.89
C GLU A 68 1.95 14.40 -43.33
N GLU A 69 3.02 14.97 -43.88
CA GLU A 69 4.39 14.65 -43.50
C GLU A 69 5.24 15.90 -43.23
N LYS A 70 6.33 15.67 -42.51
CA LYS A 70 7.48 16.55 -42.36
C LYS A 70 8.71 15.86 -42.94
N ASP A 71 9.83 16.56 -42.98
CA ASP A 71 11.10 16.04 -43.47
C ASP A 71 11.44 14.68 -42.82
N ASP A 72 11.21 14.53 -41.51
CA ASP A 72 11.62 13.38 -40.70
C ASP A 72 10.48 12.51 -40.14
N ALA A 73 9.20 12.83 -40.41
CA ALA A 73 8.08 12.14 -39.78
C ALA A 73 6.75 12.23 -40.55
N PHE A 74 5.84 11.30 -40.27
CA PHE A 74 4.43 11.37 -40.65
C PHE A 74 3.58 11.89 -39.49
N ILE A 75 2.46 12.55 -39.80
CA ILE A 75 1.49 13.01 -38.80
C ILE A 75 0.21 12.20 -38.94
N TYR A 76 -0.04 11.36 -37.95
CA TYR A 76 -1.33 10.66 -37.84
C TYR A 76 -2.31 11.49 -37.02
N ARG A 77 -3.58 11.51 -37.44
CA ARG A 77 -4.69 12.16 -36.74
C ARG A 77 -5.78 11.15 -36.42
N GLY A 78 -6.20 11.11 -35.16
CA GLY A 78 -7.23 10.19 -34.68
C GLY A 78 -8.42 10.93 -34.03
N LYS A 79 -9.53 10.19 -33.86
CA LYS A 79 -10.67 10.62 -33.05
C LYS A 79 -10.36 10.40 -31.56
N LEU A 80 -10.92 11.24 -30.68
CA LEU A 80 -10.68 11.17 -29.24
C LEU A 80 -11.18 9.86 -28.61
N GLU A 81 -12.29 9.32 -29.08
CA GLU A 81 -12.92 8.08 -28.57
C GLU A 81 -11.96 6.88 -28.57
N HIS A 82 -11.08 6.75 -29.57
CA HIS A 82 -10.10 5.65 -29.63
C HIS A 82 -8.86 5.92 -28.78
N LEU A 83 -8.54 7.19 -28.50
CA LEU A 83 -7.32 7.54 -27.79
C LEU A 83 -7.37 7.14 -26.32
N SER A 84 -8.50 7.39 -25.65
CA SER A 84 -8.68 6.97 -24.25
C SER A 84 -8.52 5.47 -24.11
N TYR A 85 -9.16 4.70 -25.00
CA TYR A 85 -9.02 3.24 -25.02
C TYR A 85 -7.57 2.79 -25.21
N TRP A 86 -6.81 3.40 -26.12
CA TRP A 86 -5.39 3.04 -26.33
C TRP A 86 -4.47 3.46 -25.17
N LEU A 87 -4.72 4.59 -24.53
CA LEU A 87 -3.92 5.07 -23.40
C LEU A 87 -4.17 4.28 -22.11
N GLU A 88 -5.37 3.73 -21.94
CA GLU A 88 -5.78 2.95 -20.76
C GLU A 88 -5.68 1.43 -20.99
N HIS A 89 -5.23 1.00 -22.17
CA HIS A 89 -5.12 -0.40 -22.52
C HIS A 89 -4.09 -1.13 -21.64
N SER A 90 -4.42 -2.33 -21.17
CA SER A 90 -3.55 -3.13 -20.29
C SER A 90 -2.23 -3.55 -20.95
N LEU A 91 -2.23 -3.65 -22.28
CA LEU A 91 -1.01 -3.79 -23.09
C LEU A 91 -0.59 -2.44 -23.67
N SER A 92 0.72 -2.19 -23.75
CA SER A 92 1.29 -1.07 -24.51
C SER A 92 0.78 -1.10 -25.95
N VAL A 93 0.24 0.01 -26.42
CA VAL A 93 -0.30 0.12 -27.78
C VAL A 93 0.70 0.82 -28.71
N LEU A 94 0.98 0.17 -29.84
CA LEU A 94 1.69 0.80 -30.96
C LEU A 94 0.70 1.16 -32.06
N ILE A 95 0.84 2.38 -32.60
CA ILE A 95 0.25 2.73 -33.88
C ILE A 95 1.23 2.42 -35.00
N ILE A 96 0.78 1.66 -36.00
CA ILE A 96 1.55 1.25 -37.16
C ILE A 96 0.96 1.90 -38.41
N LEU A 97 1.77 2.67 -39.14
CA LEU A 97 1.43 3.18 -40.46
C LEU A 97 2.10 2.30 -41.52
N CYS A 98 1.32 1.56 -42.29
CA CYS A 98 1.80 0.63 -43.30
C CYS A 98 1.66 1.23 -44.70
N ASP A 99 2.80 1.47 -45.36
CA ASP A 99 2.88 1.76 -46.78
C ASP A 99 2.92 0.44 -47.53
N ILE A 100 1.80 0.06 -48.13
CA ILE A 100 1.61 -1.22 -48.81
C ILE A 100 2.43 -1.25 -50.12
N ASP A 101 2.49 -0.13 -50.84
CA ASP A 101 3.11 -0.09 -52.17
C ASP A 101 4.63 -0.24 -52.09
N ASN A 102 5.24 0.30 -51.02
CA ASN A 102 6.67 0.20 -50.75
C ASN A 102 7.04 -0.90 -49.74
N GLU A 103 6.05 -1.60 -49.18
CA GLU A 103 6.21 -2.59 -48.10
C GLU A 103 7.00 -2.06 -46.89
N VAL A 104 6.75 -0.82 -46.46
CA VAL A 104 7.41 -0.21 -45.29
C VAL A 104 6.41 0.12 -44.19
N CYS A 105 6.68 -0.36 -42.98
CA CYS A 105 5.85 -0.07 -41.81
C CYS A 105 6.60 0.84 -40.83
N TYR A 106 5.97 1.94 -40.47
CA TYR A 106 6.45 2.91 -39.49
C TYR A 106 5.64 2.79 -38.20
N TRP A 107 6.26 3.02 -37.05
CA TRP A 107 5.61 2.81 -35.77
C TRP A 107 5.88 3.93 -34.77
N GLN A 108 4.95 4.10 -33.83
CA GLN A 108 5.12 4.95 -32.65
C GLN A 108 4.33 4.38 -31.46
N THR A 109 4.85 4.55 -30.24
CA THR A 109 4.11 4.18 -29.03
C THR A 109 3.05 5.21 -28.68
N VAL A 110 1.83 4.74 -28.41
CA VAL A 110 0.71 5.58 -27.96
C VAL A 110 0.83 5.77 -26.44
N ILE A 111 1.48 6.86 -26.05
CA ILE A 111 1.63 7.30 -24.65
C ILE A 111 1.30 8.78 -24.54
N PRO A 112 0.93 9.30 -23.36
CA PRO A 112 0.55 10.71 -23.19
C PRO A 112 1.60 11.69 -23.73
N GLN A 113 2.89 11.36 -23.61
CA GLN A 113 4.01 12.20 -24.06
C GLN A 113 4.10 12.35 -25.58
N ASN A 114 3.62 11.36 -26.34
CA ASN A 114 3.68 11.35 -27.81
C ASN A 114 2.41 11.96 -28.44
N VAL A 115 1.36 12.18 -27.65
CA VAL A 115 0.05 12.61 -28.12
C VAL A 115 -0.13 14.11 -27.94
N LYS A 116 -0.62 14.79 -28.98
CA LYS A 116 -0.96 16.21 -28.93
C LYS A 116 -2.45 16.40 -29.20
N TYR A 117 -3.18 16.86 -28.18
CA TYR A 117 -4.59 17.20 -28.31
C TYR A 117 -4.79 18.44 -29.21
N THR A 118 -5.89 18.43 -29.96
CA THR A 118 -6.39 19.56 -30.75
C THR A 118 -7.88 19.77 -30.43
N GLN A 119 -8.50 20.84 -30.92
CA GLN A 119 -9.88 21.20 -30.56
C GLN A 119 -10.95 20.11 -30.82
N LYS A 120 -10.73 19.20 -31.80
CA LYS A 120 -11.70 18.16 -32.17
C LYS A 120 -11.09 16.76 -32.37
N GLN A 121 -9.77 16.64 -32.30
CA GLN A 121 -9.00 15.43 -32.64
C GLN A 121 -7.72 15.40 -31.80
N TRP A 122 -6.91 14.37 -32.00
CA TRP A 122 -5.53 14.34 -31.51
C TRP A 122 -4.59 14.00 -32.67
N LYS A 123 -3.31 14.30 -32.49
CA LYS A 123 -2.27 13.90 -33.43
C LYS A 123 -1.08 13.28 -32.73
N ILE A 124 -0.38 12.41 -33.45
CA ILE A 124 0.88 11.79 -33.05
C ILE A 124 1.87 11.85 -34.20
N ILE A 125 3.13 12.09 -33.85
CA ILE A 125 4.24 12.14 -34.80
C ILE A 125 4.84 10.74 -34.89
N VAL A 126 4.83 10.16 -36.09
CA VAL A 126 5.39 8.84 -36.39
C VAL A 126 6.71 9.06 -37.16
N PRO A 127 7.88 8.93 -36.51
CA PRO A 127 9.17 9.19 -37.13
C PRO A 127 9.48 8.25 -38.29
N LYS A 128 9.98 8.77 -39.42
CA LYS A 128 10.40 7.97 -40.58
C LYS A 128 11.57 7.02 -40.28
N ALA A 129 12.31 7.29 -39.20
CA ALA A 129 13.37 6.45 -38.68
C ALA A 129 12.86 5.25 -37.86
N GLN A 130 11.66 5.32 -37.27
CA GLN A 130 11.07 4.23 -36.51
C GLN A 130 10.32 3.27 -37.45
N ARG A 131 11.05 2.27 -37.96
CA ARG A 131 10.54 1.24 -38.88
C ARG A 131 10.53 -0.12 -38.21
N ILE A 132 9.66 -1.02 -38.69
CA ILE A 132 9.75 -2.44 -38.32
C ILE A 132 10.99 -3.02 -39.01
N ASN A 133 12.01 -3.32 -38.23
CA ASN A 133 13.27 -3.90 -38.66
C ASN A 133 13.89 -4.71 -37.50
N SER A 134 15.05 -5.34 -37.72
CA SER A 134 15.70 -6.17 -36.70
C SER A 134 16.05 -5.41 -35.40
N GLY A 135 16.31 -4.09 -35.48
CA GLY A 135 16.57 -3.26 -34.30
C GLY A 135 15.35 -3.05 -33.40
N MET A 136 14.15 -3.20 -33.94
CA MET A 136 12.88 -3.06 -33.19
C MET A 136 12.75 -4.08 -32.06
N VAL A 137 13.37 -5.26 -32.16
CA VAL A 137 13.32 -6.28 -31.10
C VAL A 137 13.84 -5.73 -29.77
N THR A 138 14.91 -4.93 -29.80
CA THR A 138 15.45 -4.26 -28.61
C THR A 138 14.48 -3.21 -28.05
N ASP A 139 13.82 -2.46 -28.94
CA ASP A 139 12.81 -1.47 -28.54
C ASP A 139 11.57 -2.15 -27.92
N LEU A 140 11.12 -3.29 -28.46
CA LEU A 140 10.03 -4.08 -27.90
C LEU A 140 10.34 -4.53 -26.47
N LYS A 141 11.54 -5.08 -26.23
CA LYS A 141 11.98 -5.47 -24.88
C LYS A 141 11.92 -4.29 -23.91
N ARG A 142 12.39 -3.11 -24.34
CA ARG A 142 12.32 -1.89 -23.54
C ARG A 142 10.89 -1.44 -23.27
N LEU A 143 10.01 -1.53 -24.27
CA LEU A 143 8.61 -1.11 -24.16
C LEU A 143 7.82 -2.01 -23.22
N VAL A 144 8.03 -3.33 -23.25
CA VAL A 144 7.37 -4.23 -22.30
C VAL A 144 7.93 -4.03 -20.88
N ASN A 145 9.23 -3.84 -20.73
CA ASN A 145 9.84 -3.59 -19.41
C ASN A 145 9.50 -2.20 -18.82
N LYS A 146 8.89 -1.29 -19.62
CA LYS A 146 8.40 0.02 -19.18
C LYS A 146 6.91 0.03 -18.81
N MET A 147 6.20 -1.09 -18.99
CA MET A 147 4.88 -1.23 -18.37
C MET A 147 5.07 -1.03 -16.87
N PRO A 148 4.35 -0.11 -16.22
CA PRO A 148 4.32 -0.10 -14.77
C PRO A 148 3.68 -1.42 -14.35
N SER A 149 4.50 -2.42 -14.04
CA SER A 149 4.07 -3.41 -13.06
C SER A 149 3.91 -2.59 -11.79
N TYR A 150 2.69 -2.14 -11.51
CA TYR A 150 2.36 -1.81 -10.14
C TYR A 150 2.80 -3.02 -9.34
N ASP A 151 3.75 -2.82 -8.42
CA ASP A 151 4.13 -3.90 -7.54
C ASP A 151 2.82 -4.38 -6.92
N ASN A 152 2.53 -5.67 -7.06
CA ASN A 152 1.30 -6.25 -6.52
C ASN A 152 1.36 -6.29 -4.97
N TYR A 153 2.32 -5.61 -4.35
CA TYR A 153 2.50 -5.45 -2.92
C TYR A 153 3.08 -4.07 -2.61
N THR A 154 3.00 -3.67 -1.34
CA THR A 154 3.60 -2.46 -0.79
C THR A 154 4.37 -2.82 0.48
N ILE A 155 5.62 -2.37 0.62
CA ILE A 155 6.32 -2.42 1.92
C ILE A 155 5.78 -1.26 2.76
N SER A 156 4.86 -1.55 3.67
CA SER A 156 4.15 -0.54 4.47
C SER A 156 5.02 0.01 5.60
N SER A 157 5.89 -0.83 6.19
CA SER A 157 6.81 -0.40 7.24
C SER A 157 8.08 -1.24 7.29
N THR A 158 9.16 -0.62 7.76
CA THR A 158 10.45 -1.27 8.04
C THR A 158 10.94 -0.84 9.41
N SER A 159 11.45 -1.78 10.20
CA SER A 159 11.89 -1.56 11.58
C SER A 159 13.28 -2.13 11.82
N ASP A 160 14.16 -1.32 12.42
CA ASP A 160 15.48 -1.72 12.90
C ASP A 160 15.37 -2.40 14.27
N LYS A 161 15.57 -3.72 14.28
CA LYS A 161 15.58 -4.58 15.48
C LYS A 161 17.01 -5.00 15.87
N SER A 162 18.02 -4.33 15.32
CA SER A 162 19.44 -4.68 15.52
C SER A 162 19.83 -4.62 16.98
N ILE A 163 20.70 -5.53 17.38
CA ILE A 163 21.35 -5.56 18.70
C ILE A 163 22.85 -5.42 18.50
N ARG A 164 23.64 -5.46 19.58
CA ARG A 164 25.10 -5.34 19.50
C ARG A 164 25.76 -6.41 18.63
N GLY A 165 25.24 -7.65 18.66
CA GLY A 165 25.86 -8.79 17.97
C GLY A 165 25.26 -9.17 16.63
N ALA A 166 24.13 -8.56 16.23
CA ALA A 166 23.54 -8.82 14.92
C ALA A 166 22.73 -7.62 14.38
N LYS A 167 22.89 -7.34 13.08
CA LYS A 167 22.03 -6.40 12.34
C LYS A 167 20.72 -7.09 11.95
N ARG A 168 19.58 -6.52 12.31
CA ARG A 168 18.26 -7.18 12.19
C ARG A 168 17.19 -6.22 11.71
N TYR A 169 16.39 -6.68 10.76
CA TYR A 169 15.22 -5.93 10.28
C TYR A 169 13.94 -6.75 10.37
N SER A 170 12.83 -6.04 10.58
CA SER A 170 11.50 -6.56 10.30
C SER A 170 10.78 -5.63 9.33
N ALA A 171 9.94 -6.16 8.45
CA ALA A 171 9.11 -5.36 7.56
C ALA A 171 7.70 -5.94 7.43
N SER A 172 6.74 -5.04 7.22
CA SER A 172 5.36 -5.38 6.88
C SER A 172 5.14 -5.20 5.38
N ILE A 173 4.43 -6.15 4.79
CA ILE A 173 4.12 -6.20 3.36
C ILE A 173 2.61 -6.29 3.20
N ILE A 174 1.99 -5.31 2.56
CA ILE A 174 0.58 -5.36 2.18
C ILE A 174 0.47 -5.87 0.75
N LEU A 175 -0.38 -6.85 0.50
CA LEU A 175 -0.72 -7.31 -0.84
C LEU A 175 -1.74 -6.35 -1.47
N ASN A 176 -1.47 -5.86 -2.67
CA ASN A 176 -2.32 -4.90 -3.39
C ASN A 176 -3.42 -5.58 -4.22
N LYS A 177 -3.52 -6.91 -4.17
CA LYS A 177 -4.54 -7.77 -4.81
C LYS A 177 -4.54 -9.15 -4.16
N GLU A 178 -5.47 -10.01 -4.57
CA GLU A 178 -5.43 -11.44 -4.24
C GLU A 178 -4.18 -12.12 -4.82
N HIS A 179 -3.51 -12.94 -4.01
CA HIS A 179 -2.34 -13.72 -4.41
C HIS A 179 -2.53 -15.18 -4.06
N THR A 180 -2.06 -16.06 -4.94
CA THR A 180 -1.81 -17.46 -4.61
C THR A 180 -0.60 -17.59 -3.68
N GLN A 181 -0.48 -18.73 -2.99
CA GLN A 181 0.69 -19.00 -2.14
C GLN A 181 2.03 -18.89 -2.89
N LEU A 182 2.07 -19.33 -4.16
CA LEU A 182 3.27 -19.24 -4.99
C LEU A 182 3.64 -17.79 -5.32
N GLU A 183 2.66 -16.93 -5.59
CA GLU A 183 2.90 -15.51 -5.83
C GLU A 183 3.38 -14.82 -4.54
N ILE A 184 2.81 -15.17 -3.38
CA ILE A 184 3.29 -14.69 -2.06
C ILE A 184 4.75 -15.10 -1.83
N ILE A 185 5.10 -16.37 -2.09
CA ILE A 185 6.49 -16.86 -2.00
C ILE A 185 7.42 -16.08 -2.92
N HIS A 186 6.99 -15.74 -4.14
CA HIS A 186 7.78 -14.92 -5.06
C HIS A 186 8.01 -13.51 -4.50
N VAL A 187 6.98 -12.87 -3.96
CA VAL A 187 7.09 -11.56 -3.29
C VAL A 187 8.09 -11.64 -2.13
N ILE A 188 7.97 -12.65 -1.26
CA ILE A 188 8.88 -12.87 -0.12
C ILE A 188 10.34 -13.00 -0.58
N LYS A 189 10.59 -13.80 -1.63
CA LYS A 189 11.95 -14.00 -2.16
C LYS A 189 12.53 -12.74 -2.79
N LYS A 190 11.69 -11.88 -3.38
CA LYS A 190 12.09 -10.57 -3.90
C LYS A 190 12.38 -9.58 -2.78
N VAL A 191 11.51 -9.49 -1.77
CA VAL A 191 11.58 -8.47 -0.71
C VAL A 191 12.62 -8.78 0.35
N THR A 192 12.85 -10.05 0.69
CA THR A 192 13.88 -10.44 1.68
C THR A 192 15.25 -9.81 1.43
N PRO A 193 15.87 -9.95 0.24
CA PRO A 193 17.15 -9.31 -0.05
C PRO A 193 17.06 -7.78 -0.14
N GLU A 194 15.92 -7.23 -0.57
CA GLU A 194 15.69 -5.77 -0.58
C GLU A 194 15.77 -5.20 0.84
N ILE A 195 15.06 -5.82 1.79
CA ILE A 195 15.09 -5.44 3.21
C ILE A 195 16.47 -5.73 3.81
N ALA A 196 17.10 -6.87 3.50
CA ALA A 196 18.43 -7.19 4.02
C ALA A 196 19.48 -6.15 3.63
N ASN A 197 19.36 -5.53 2.46
CA ASN A 197 20.31 -4.56 1.94
C ASN A 197 19.87 -3.09 2.14
N CYS A 198 18.75 -2.84 2.82
CA CYS A 198 18.31 -1.47 3.05
C CYS A 198 19.18 -0.78 4.10
N GLU A 199 19.31 0.55 4.00
CA GLU A 199 20.09 1.35 4.95
C GLU A 199 19.16 2.17 5.83
N TYR A 200 18.70 1.55 6.92
CA TYR A 200 17.85 2.16 7.93
C TYR A 200 18.37 1.87 9.35
N HIS A 201 18.38 2.89 10.21
CA HIS A 201 18.86 2.76 11.59
C HIS A 201 17.93 3.50 12.53
N ARG A 202 17.46 2.84 13.60
CA ARG A 202 16.57 3.47 14.59
C ARG A 202 17.26 4.55 15.44
N SER A 203 18.59 4.56 15.46
CA SER A 203 19.38 5.48 16.29
C SER A 203 20.81 5.67 15.78
N ASN A 204 21.49 6.70 16.28
CA ASN A 204 22.93 6.91 16.00
C ASN A 204 23.82 5.76 16.50
N ILE A 205 23.42 5.09 17.59
CA ILE A 205 24.16 3.95 18.15
C ILE A 205 24.13 2.78 17.16
N THR A 206 22.95 2.39 16.68
CA THR A 206 22.82 1.29 15.70
C THR A 206 23.50 1.64 14.38
N LYS A 207 23.38 2.89 13.91
CA LYS A 207 24.09 3.39 12.73
C LYS A 207 25.60 3.25 12.85
N THR A 208 26.17 3.59 14.00
CA THR A 208 27.62 3.53 14.22
C THR A 208 28.14 2.10 14.14
N LEU A 209 27.37 1.14 14.65
CA LEU A 209 27.73 -0.28 14.66
C LEU A 209 27.54 -0.96 13.30
N TRP A 210 26.49 -0.58 12.57
CA TRP A 210 25.94 -1.41 11.47
C TRP A 210 25.83 -0.71 10.12
N ARG A 211 26.33 0.52 9.98
CA ARG A 211 26.40 1.19 8.67
C ARG A 211 27.12 0.33 7.64
N ASP A 212 26.67 0.38 6.40
CA ASP A 212 27.31 -0.26 5.25
C ASP A 212 27.45 -1.80 5.37
N GLN A 213 26.72 -2.43 6.29
CA GLN A 213 26.64 -3.88 6.45
C GLN A 213 25.22 -4.35 6.11
N PRO A 214 25.03 -5.45 5.37
CA PRO A 214 23.69 -6.02 5.19
C PRO A 214 23.16 -6.55 6.53
N ALA A 215 21.84 -6.59 6.67
CA ALA A 215 21.21 -7.26 7.80
C ALA A 215 21.53 -8.76 7.76
N GLN A 216 21.72 -9.33 8.93
CA GLN A 216 21.98 -10.77 9.09
C GLN A 216 20.68 -11.52 9.39
N ILE A 217 19.63 -10.82 9.82
CA ILE A 217 18.32 -11.39 10.13
C ILE A 217 17.23 -10.50 9.54
N VAL A 218 16.27 -11.11 8.83
CA VAL A 218 15.09 -10.44 8.30
C VAL A 218 13.82 -11.22 8.67
N TRP A 219 12.83 -10.52 9.22
CA TRP A 219 11.47 -11.01 9.40
C TRP A 219 10.51 -10.23 8.51
N LEU A 220 9.66 -10.93 7.76
CA LEU A 220 8.60 -10.29 6.97
C LEU A 220 7.24 -10.73 7.52
N TYR A 221 6.30 -9.81 7.60
CA TYR A 221 4.90 -10.07 7.92
C TYR A 221 4.06 -9.69 6.70
N VAL A 222 3.34 -10.64 6.12
CA VAL A 222 2.58 -10.43 4.89
C VAL A 222 1.10 -10.34 5.22
N TYR A 223 0.47 -9.23 4.81
CA TYR A 223 -0.91 -8.90 5.10
C TYR A 223 -1.71 -8.80 3.79
N PRO A 224 -2.90 -9.42 3.71
CA PRO A 224 -3.76 -9.30 2.53
C PRO A 224 -4.31 -7.88 2.30
N SER A 225 -4.38 -7.05 3.34
CA SER A 225 -4.86 -5.67 3.26
C SER A 225 -4.22 -4.78 4.33
N ALA A 226 -4.40 -3.46 4.21
CA ALA A 226 -4.00 -2.51 5.25
C ALA A 226 -4.78 -2.70 6.56
N GLU A 227 -6.04 -3.14 6.46
CA GLU A 227 -6.87 -3.44 7.64
C GLU A 227 -6.37 -4.69 8.38
N ASP A 228 -5.89 -5.71 7.65
CA ASP A 228 -5.23 -6.86 8.25
C ASP A 228 -3.90 -6.47 8.92
N GLU A 229 -3.12 -5.57 8.32
CA GLU A 229 -1.91 -5.04 8.96
C GLU A 229 -2.23 -4.34 10.29
N ARG A 230 -3.22 -3.43 10.28
CA ARG A 230 -3.69 -2.76 11.49
C ARG A 230 -4.05 -3.76 12.59
N ASN A 231 -4.79 -4.80 12.23
CA ASN A 231 -5.25 -5.80 13.19
C ASN A 231 -4.19 -6.87 13.50
N CYS A 232 -2.95 -6.70 13.04
CA CYS A 232 -1.84 -7.66 13.15
C CYS A 232 -2.19 -9.08 12.65
N ASN A 233 -3.13 -9.19 11.70
CA ASN A 233 -3.65 -10.44 11.17
C ASN A 233 -2.96 -10.84 9.86
N HIS A 234 -1.67 -11.13 9.91
CA HIS A 234 -0.89 -11.54 8.74
C HIS A 234 -1.35 -12.92 8.24
N ILE A 235 -1.30 -13.13 6.92
CA ILE A 235 -1.56 -14.45 6.31
C ILE A 235 -0.37 -15.40 6.46
N CYS A 236 0.84 -14.82 6.52
CA CYS A 236 2.06 -15.55 6.83
C CYS A 236 3.15 -14.61 7.37
N GLN A 237 4.11 -15.19 8.06
CA GLN A 237 5.34 -14.53 8.48
C GLN A 237 6.56 -15.34 8.02
N THR A 238 7.71 -14.69 7.90
CA THR A 238 8.94 -15.33 7.42
C THR A 238 10.12 -15.11 8.33
N GLU A 239 11.10 -15.99 8.21
CA GLU A 239 12.40 -15.88 8.84
C GLU A 239 13.47 -16.11 7.79
N TRP A 240 14.42 -15.18 7.71
CA TRP A 240 15.63 -15.35 6.94
C TRP A 240 16.83 -15.02 7.82
N PHE A 241 17.77 -15.97 7.90
CA PHE A 241 19.02 -15.83 8.64
C PHE A 241 20.19 -15.98 7.66
N SER A 242 21.09 -15.00 7.67
CA SER A 242 22.32 -15.04 6.90
C SER A 242 23.21 -16.18 7.39
N GLU A 243 23.91 -16.84 6.46
CA GLU A 243 24.91 -17.86 6.79
C GLU A 243 26.10 -17.31 7.57
N ALA A 244 26.32 -15.98 7.50
CA ALA A 244 27.35 -15.28 8.25
C ALA A 244 26.90 -14.86 9.67
N LEU A 245 25.71 -15.27 10.12
CA LEU A 245 25.22 -15.00 11.46
C LEU A 245 25.96 -15.87 12.48
N ASP A 246 26.53 -15.23 13.51
CA ASP A 246 27.12 -15.92 14.64
C ASP A 246 26.03 -16.68 15.45
N ASN A 247 26.32 -17.94 15.77
CA ASN A 247 25.41 -18.86 16.44
C ASN A 247 24.94 -18.34 17.80
N ASP A 248 25.75 -17.54 18.50
CA ASP A 248 25.38 -16.92 19.78
C ASP A 248 24.21 -15.91 19.65
N TYR A 249 23.93 -15.44 18.42
CA TYR A 249 22.89 -14.46 18.13
C TYR A 249 21.75 -15.02 17.27
N LEU A 250 21.70 -16.33 17.09
CA LEU A 250 20.64 -17.02 16.36
C LEU A 250 19.30 -16.90 17.10
N PRO A 251 18.25 -16.33 16.49
CA PRO A 251 16.92 -16.28 17.10
C PRO A 251 16.29 -17.68 17.19
N TYR A 252 15.31 -17.83 18.09
CA TYR A 252 14.42 -18.99 18.07
C TYR A 252 13.65 -19.03 16.75
N SER A 253 13.71 -20.18 16.08
CA SER A 253 12.97 -20.46 14.85
C SER A 253 11.52 -20.79 15.18
N ASN A 254 10.60 -20.22 14.41
CA ASN A 254 9.17 -20.57 14.42
C ASN A 254 8.88 -21.88 13.66
N ASN A 255 9.92 -22.58 13.18
CA ASN A 255 9.84 -23.88 12.52
C ASN A 255 8.95 -23.90 11.26
N GLY A 256 9.02 -22.81 10.49
CA GLY A 256 8.35 -22.70 9.20
C GLY A 256 8.89 -23.65 8.12
N GLU A 257 8.13 -23.81 7.05
CA GLU A 257 8.54 -24.56 5.87
C GLU A 257 9.65 -23.82 5.12
N ASN A 258 10.65 -24.55 4.61
CA ASN A 258 11.74 -23.96 3.83
C ASN A 258 11.30 -23.76 2.38
N ILE A 259 11.30 -22.52 1.92
CA ILE A 259 10.91 -22.15 0.54
C ILE A 259 12.14 -21.90 -0.37
N GLY A 260 13.35 -22.15 0.12
CA GLY A 260 14.61 -21.87 -0.58
C GLY A 260 15.21 -20.50 -0.22
N SER A 261 16.45 -20.26 -0.65
CA SER A 261 17.21 -19.03 -0.34
C SER A 261 17.37 -18.75 1.17
N ASN A 262 17.40 -19.82 1.98
CA ASN A 262 17.42 -19.76 3.45
C ASN A 262 16.25 -19.00 4.07
N VAL A 263 15.12 -18.91 3.37
CA VAL A 263 13.88 -18.35 3.90
C VAL A 263 12.97 -19.47 4.38
N ARG A 264 12.49 -19.36 5.63
CA ARG A 264 11.40 -20.16 6.16
C ARG A 264 10.13 -19.33 6.27
N ILE A 265 8.99 -19.92 5.95
CA ILE A 265 7.66 -19.28 6.03
C ILE A 265 6.76 -20.06 6.99
N VAL A 266 5.98 -19.32 7.77
CA VAL A 266 4.94 -19.86 8.66
C VAL A 266 3.62 -19.29 8.19
N TRP A 267 2.72 -20.16 7.71
CA TRP A 267 1.35 -19.80 7.36
C TRP A 267 0.50 -19.65 8.61
N ASN A 268 -0.40 -18.67 8.62
CA ASN A 268 -1.32 -18.43 9.72
C ASN A 268 -2.64 -19.18 9.48
N ASP A 269 -2.75 -20.39 10.03
CA ASP A 269 -3.98 -21.21 9.93
C ASP A 269 -5.20 -20.56 10.59
N SER A 270 -4.98 -19.60 11.50
CA SER A 270 -6.05 -18.87 12.19
C SER A 270 -6.49 -17.60 11.44
N TYR A 271 -5.86 -17.25 10.32
CA TYR A 271 -6.11 -16.01 9.57
C TYR A 271 -7.60 -15.79 9.28
N LEU A 272 -8.29 -16.79 8.75
CA LEU A 272 -9.72 -16.67 8.38
C LEU A 272 -10.62 -16.50 9.61
N ALA A 273 -10.31 -17.18 10.72
CA ALA A 273 -11.07 -17.07 11.95
C ALA A 273 -10.93 -15.67 12.58
N VAL A 274 -9.70 -15.14 12.61
CA VAL A 274 -9.41 -13.79 13.12
C VAL A 274 -9.97 -12.72 12.18
N SER A 275 -9.87 -12.89 10.87
CA SER A 275 -10.45 -11.97 9.88
C SER A 275 -11.97 -11.87 10.06
N LYS A 276 -12.64 -13.02 10.21
CA LYS A 276 -14.08 -13.06 10.51
C LYS A 276 -14.41 -12.36 11.84
N PHE A 277 -13.68 -12.68 12.92
CA PHE A 277 -13.87 -12.03 14.22
C PHE A 277 -13.72 -10.51 14.11
N ASN A 278 -12.68 -10.02 13.42
CA ASN A 278 -12.47 -8.59 13.22
C ASN A 278 -13.66 -7.96 12.48
N SER A 279 -14.11 -8.57 11.38
CA SER A 279 -15.26 -8.07 10.61
C SER A 279 -16.57 -8.02 11.42
N GLU A 280 -16.80 -8.99 12.31
CA GLU A 280 -18.01 -9.08 13.14
C GLU A 280 -17.99 -8.14 14.34
N ASN A 281 -16.79 -7.77 14.82
CA ASN A 281 -16.62 -6.93 16.01
C ASN A 281 -16.25 -5.47 15.69
N THR A 282 -15.94 -5.15 14.42
CA THR A 282 -15.70 -3.77 13.98
C THR A 282 -17.00 -2.97 13.95
N MET A 283 -17.02 -1.86 14.69
CA MET A 283 -18.13 -0.92 14.71
C MET A 283 -18.24 -0.15 13.40
N THR A 284 -19.45 0.32 13.08
CA THR A 284 -19.61 1.32 12.01
C THR A 284 -18.99 2.66 12.41
N LYS A 285 -18.53 3.46 11.44
CA LYS A 285 -18.00 4.81 11.70
C LYS A 285 -18.98 5.67 12.50
N GLY A 286 -20.25 5.72 12.08
CA GLY A 286 -21.29 6.49 12.75
C GLY A 286 -21.49 6.06 14.20
N GLY A 287 -21.64 4.75 14.45
CA GLY A 287 -21.81 4.22 15.79
C GLY A 287 -20.59 4.44 16.69
N PHE A 288 -19.39 4.34 16.14
CA PHE A 288 -18.15 4.63 16.86
C PHE A 288 -18.08 6.11 17.28
N ILE A 289 -18.27 7.04 16.34
CA ILE A 289 -18.22 8.50 16.60
C ILE A 289 -19.29 8.92 17.62
N GLU A 290 -20.52 8.43 17.48
CA GLU A 290 -21.59 8.71 18.44
C GLU A 290 -21.22 8.25 19.85
N THR A 291 -20.66 7.05 19.97
CA THR A 291 -20.31 6.45 21.26
C THR A 291 -19.18 7.19 21.97
N ILE A 292 -18.06 7.44 21.27
CA ILE A 292 -16.94 8.17 21.89
C ILE A 292 -17.36 9.60 22.24
N THR A 293 -18.18 10.27 21.42
CA THR A 293 -18.68 11.62 21.69
C THR A 293 -19.53 11.65 22.96
N LYS A 294 -20.43 10.66 23.12
CA LYS A 294 -21.26 10.52 24.31
C LYS A 294 -20.40 10.41 25.57
N PHE A 295 -19.45 9.48 25.61
CA PHE A 295 -18.65 9.24 26.81
C PHE A 295 -17.63 10.35 27.07
N SER A 296 -17.04 10.96 26.03
CA SER A 296 -16.21 12.16 26.19
C SER A 296 -17.00 13.34 26.77
N ASN A 297 -18.27 13.53 26.38
CA ASN A 297 -19.10 14.58 26.97
C ASN A 297 -19.45 14.29 28.44
N GLN A 298 -19.64 13.02 28.80
CA GLN A 298 -19.86 12.60 30.20
C GLN A 298 -18.58 12.72 31.06
N SER A 299 -17.40 12.62 30.45
CA SER A 299 -16.12 12.69 31.15
C SER A 299 -15.74 14.13 31.55
N LEU A 300 -16.20 15.14 30.80
CA LEU A 300 -15.84 16.55 31.02
C LEU A 300 -16.23 17.09 32.41
N PRO A 301 -17.48 16.94 32.90
CA PRO A 301 -17.85 17.43 34.23
C PRO A 301 -17.07 16.76 35.37
N LEU A 302 -16.69 15.49 35.19
CA LEU A 302 -15.90 14.74 36.18
C LEU A 302 -14.46 15.23 36.23
N PHE A 303 -13.88 15.56 35.08
CA PHE A 303 -12.58 16.19 35.02
C PHE A 303 -12.58 17.60 35.65
N ASP A 304 -13.57 18.44 35.30
CA ASP A 304 -13.72 19.78 35.87
C ASP A 304 -13.89 19.72 37.40
N PHE A 305 -14.60 18.70 37.90
CA PHE A 305 -14.69 18.40 39.31
C PHE A 305 -13.32 18.05 39.92
N SER A 306 -12.52 17.19 39.28
CA SER A 306 -11.19 16.82 39.75
C SER A 306 -10.28 18.05 39.89
N GLU A 307 -10.26 18.92 38.88
CA GLU A 307 -9.46 20.16 38.92
C GLU A 307 -9.90 21.08 40.06
N LYS A 308 -11.22 21.27 40.20
CA LYS A 308 -11.78 22.14 41.24
C LYS A 308 -11.49 21.60 42.64
N THR A 309 -11.62 20.30 42.84
CA THR A 309 -11.38 19.64 44.13
C THR A 309 -9.90 19.70 44.50
N LEU A 310 -8.99 19.40 43.55
CA LEU A 310 -7.55 19.55 43.78
C LEU A 310 -7.18 21.00 44.09
N LYS A 311 -7.75 21.97 43.37
CA LYS A 311 -7.51 23.40 43.63
C LYS A 311 -7.97 23.82 45.01
N ASN A 312 -9.14 23.35 45.46
CA ASN A 312 -9.63 23.65 46.81
C ASN A 312 -8.72 23.07 47.90
N TYR A 313 -8.16 21.89 47.66
CA TYR A 313 -7.17 21.27 48.54
C TYR A 313 -5.86 22.07 48.57
N ASP A 314 -5.34 22.47 47.41
CA ASP A 314 -4.13 23.30 47.28
C ASP A 314 -4.30 24.69 47.94
N ASP A 315 -5.50 25.28 47.79
CA ASP A 315 -5.90 26.54 48.44
C ASP A 315 -6.18 26.37 49.96
N LYS A 316 -6.06 25.15 50.50
CA LYS A 316 -6.34 24.78 51.90
C LYS A 316 -7.80 25.04 52.35
N LYS A 317 -8.74 25.00 51.40
CA LYS A 317 -10.18 25.14 51.67
C LYS A 317 -10.81 23.84 52.16
N ILE A 318 -10.24 22.71 51.76
CA ILE A 318 -10.65 21.36 52.19
C ILE A 318 -9.42 20.59 52.68
N GLY A 319 -9.62 19.66 53.60
CA GLY A 319 -8.57 18.75 54.07
C GLY A 319 -8.43 17.50 53.18
N PHE A 320 -7.41 16.69 53.44
CA PHE A 320 -7.19 15.45 52.67
C PHE A 320 -8.35 14.46 52.77
N ASN A 321 -8.93 14.26 53.96
CA ASN A 321 -10.06 13.33 54.13
C ASN A 321 -11.28 13.77 53.31
N GLU A 322 -11.59 15.07 53.30
CA GLU A 322 -12.70 15.61 52.50
C GLU A 322 -12.42 15.49 51.00
N LEU A 323 -11.19 15.73 50.54
CA LEU A 323 -10.79 15.42 49.17
C LEU A 323 -10.99 13.94 48.85
N TYR A 324 -10.54 13.06 49.75
CA TYR A 324 -10.63 11.61 49.56
C TYR A 324 -12.07 11.14 49.41
N ASP A 325 -12.96 11.58 50.30
CA ASP A 325 -14.39 11.25 50.25
C ASP A 325 -15.03 11.80 48.96
N ASN A 326 -14.71 13.04 48.58
CA ASN A 326 -15.19 13.66 47.34
C ASN A 326 -14.81 12.85 46.08
N PHE A 327 -13.57 12.37 45.97
CA PHE A 327 -13.15 11.55 44.83
C PHE A 327 -13.73 10.13 44.90
N LYS A 328 -13.81 9.55 46.10
CA LYS A 328 -14.40 8.22 46.32
C LYS A 328 -15.87 8.17 45.90
N ASP A 329 -16.65 9.20 46.25
CA ASP A 329 -18.06 9.32 45.88
C ASP A 329 -18.30 9.38 44.36
N LYS A 330 -17.26 9.69 43.59
CA LYS A 330 -17.27 9.79 42.13
C LYS A 330 -16.59 8.64 41.41
N PHE A 331 -15.92 7.75 42.12
CA PHE A 331 -15.16 6.66 41.51
C PHE A 331 -16.06 5.74 40.68
N ASP A 332 -17.20 5.31 41.20
CA ASP A 332 -18.08 4.37 40.49
C ASP A 332 -18.60 4.96 39.17
N GLU A 333 -18.91 6.26 39.15
CA GLU A 333 -19.33 6.99 37.95
C GLU A 333 -18.22 7.03 36.89
N VAL A 334 -16.98 7.33 37.30
CA VAL A 334 -15.81 7.34 36.43
C VAL A 334 -15.48 5.94 35.92
N ASN A 335 -15.59 4.93 36.79
CA ASN A 335 -15.32 3.54 36.44
C ASN A 335 -16.33 3.00 35.43
N ASP A 336 -17.61 3.34 35.58
CA ASP A 336 -18.66 2.97 34.62
C ASP A 336 -18.41 3.58 33.23
N ILE A 337 -18.02 4.87 33.18
CA ILE A 337 -17.65 5.54 31.93
C ILE A 337 -16.41 4.90 31.30
N TYR A 338 -15.39 4.60 32.10
CA TYR A 338 -14.18 3.97 31.60
C TYR A 338 -14.47 2.59 31.00
N LEU A 339 -15.19 1.72 31.71
CA LEU A 339 -15.51 0.37 31.24
C LEU A 339 -16.38 0.43 29.98
N LYS A 340 -17.51 1.14 30.02
CA LYS A 340 -18.43 1.23 28.87
C LYS A 340 -17.81 2.00 27.69
N GLY A 341 -16.93 2.95 27.98
CA GLY A 341 -16.25 3.76 26.99
C GLY A 341 -15.11 3.01 26.30
N THR A 342 -14.42 2.08 26.98
CA THR A 342 -13.26 1.37 26.42
C THR A 342 -13.56 -0.05 25.97
N GLU A 343 -14.59 -0.70 26.51
CA GLU A 343 -15.11 -2.00 26.03
C GLU A 343 -16.03 -1.80 24.81
N LEU A 344 -15.58 -0.99 23.86
CA LEU A 344 -16.22 -0.84 22.56
C LEU A 344 -15.77 -1.98 21.65
N GLY A 345 -16.59 -2.30 20.64
CA GLY A 345 -16.12 -3.11 19.52
C GLY A 345 -14.89 -2.49 18.87
N LEU A 346 -14.27 -3.19 17.93
CA LEU A 346 -13.10 -2.68 17.22
C LEU A 346 -13.45 -1.38 16.49
N SER A 347 -12.59 -0.37 16.56
CA SER A 347 -12.81 0.85 15.81
C SER A 347 -12.68 0.59 14.30
N PRO A 348 -13.40 1.35 13.45
CA PRO A 348 -13.17 1.33 12.01
C PRO A 348 -11.71 1.63 11.66
N PHE A 349 -11.23 1.12 10.53
CA PHE A 349 -9.85 1.31 10.06
C PHE A 349 -9.40 2.79 10.10
N GLU A 350 -10.21 3.71 9.55
CA GLU A 350 -9.91 5.14 9.53
C GLU A 350 -9.95 5.84 10.90
N CYS A 351 -10.50 5.18 11.92
CA CYS A 351 -10.69 5.71 13.27
C CYS A 351 -9.64 5.21 14.27
N GLU A 352 -8.63 4.44 13.84
CA GLU A 352 -7.68 3.80 14.74
C GLU A 352 -6.97 4.79 15.66
N GLU A 353 -6.36 5.84 15.08
CA GLU A 353 -5.62 6.82 15.86
C GLU A 353 -6.54 7.58 16.83
N LEU A 354 -7.75 7.91 16.37
CA LEU A 354 -8.77 8.51 17.23
C LEU A 354 -9.16 7.59 18.39
N SER A 355 -9.31 6.29 18.14
CA SER A 355 -9.58 5.26 19.15
C SER A 355 -8.45 5.19 20.19
N ASN A 356 -7.19 5.20 19.73
CA ASN A 356 -6.03 5.19 20.63
C ASN A 356 -6.00 6.44 21.53
N GLN A 357 -6.22 7.63 20.96
CA GLN A 357 -6.25 8.87 21.75
C GLN A 357 -7.45 8.92 22.70
N TYR A 358 -8.61 8.44 22.29
CA TYR A 358 -9.80 8.34 23.14
C TYR A 358 -9.57 7.40 24.34
N CYS A 359 -9.03 6.19 24.11
CA CYS A 359 -8.70 5.25 25.18
C CYS A 359 -7.67 5.86 26.15
N GLY A 360 -6.66 6.57 25.62
CA GLY A 360 -5.70 7.32 26.44
C GLY A 360 -6.37 8.39 27.31
N LEU A 361 -7.32 9.16 26.75
CA LEU A 361 -8.09 10.17 27.47
C LEU A 361 -8.91 9.57 28.63
N MET A 362 -9.68 8.52 28.34
CA MET A 362 -10.48 7.81 29.36
C MET A 362 -9.59 7.18 30.44
N SER A 363 -8.44 6.62 30.05
CA SER A 363 -7.47 6.04 30.99
C SER A 363 -6.87 7.09 31.92
N CYS A 364 -6.56 8.28 31.42
CA CYS A 364 -6.10 9.39 32.26
C CYS A 364 -7.16 9.79 33.28
N LEU A 365 -8.44 9.92 32.86
CA LEU A 365 -9.52 10.24 33.78
C LEU A 365 -9.66 9.15 34.84
N HIS A 366 -9.71 7.88 34.46
CA HIS A 366 -9.81 6.78 35.42
C HIS A 366 -8.64 6.77 36.41
N SER A 367 -7.43 7.03 35.91
CA SER A 367 -6.21 7.07 36.72
C SER A 367 -6.20 8.21 37.75
N ILE A 368 -6.92 9.32 37.52
CA ILE A 368 -7.13 10.35 38.54
C ILE A 368 -7.86 9.74 39.76
N PHE A 369 -8.83 8.84 39.54
CA PHE A 369 -9.71 8.31 40.58
C PHE A 369 -9.27 6.94 41.13
N ILE A 370 -8.33 6.25 40.49
CA ILE A 370 -8.04 4.82 40.75
C ILE A 370 -7.71 4.48 42.20
N PHE A 371 -7.04 5.38 42.94
CA PHE A 371 -6.67 5.14 44.35
C PHE A 371 -7.78 5.45 45.35
N PHE A 372 -8.95 5.92 44.90
CA PHE A 372 -10.12 6.15 45.75
C PHE A 372 -11.10 4.96 45.73
N SER A 373 -10.79 3.92 44.94
CA SER A 373 -11.56 2.68 44.83
C SER A 373 -11.38 1.70 45.98
N GLY A 374 -10.42 1.95 46.89
CA GLY A 374 -9.91 0.98 47.85
C GLY A 374 -8.73 0.14 47.32
N ILE A 375 -8.37 0.27 46.04
CA ILE A 375 -7.13 -0.31 45.52
C ILE A 375 -5.94 0.49 46.04
N GLY A 376 -5.06 -0.17 46.79
CA GLY A 376 -3.84 0.44 47.30
C GLY A 376 -4.01 1.27 48.58
N GLU A 377 -4.94 0.87 49.46
CA GLU A 377 -5.24 1.45 50.80
C GLU A 377 -4.05 1.78 51.71
N LYS A 378 -2.81 1.40 51.34
CA LYS A 378 -1.57 1.74 52.05
C LYS A 378 -0.85 2.98 51.50
N ARG A 379 -1.43 3.72 50.54
CA ARG A 379 -0.81 4.92 49.97
C ARG A 379 -1.03 6.13 50.87
N GLY A 380 0.05 6.87 51.13
CA GLY A 380 -0.02 8.13 51.87
C GLY A 380 -0.55 9.29 51.04
N GLU A 381 -1.01 10.33 51.71
CA GLU A 381 -1.53 11.59 51.14
C GLU A 381 -0.68 12.13 50.00
N SER A 382 0.64 12.29 50.20
CA SER A 382 1.54 12.84 49.19
C SER A 382 1.55 12.02 47.89
N ASN A 383 1.39 10.70 47.98
CA ASN A 383 1.38 9.83 46.80
C ASN A 383 0.06 9.94 46.03
N ILE A 384 -1.06 10.02 46.74
CA ILE A 384 -2.40 10.17 46.14
C ILE A 384 -2.52 11.54 45.46
N ILE A 385 -2.09 12.61 46.13
CA ILE A 385 -2.12 13.96 45.56
C ILE A 385 -1.18 14.07 44.35
N TRP A 386 0.00 13.46 44.41
CA TRP A 386 0.90 13.39 43.26
C TRP A 386 0.22 12.70 42.07
N ASN A 387 -0.45 11.57 42.29
CA ASN A 387 -1.16 10.83 41.25
C ASN A 387 -2.28 11.66 40.62
N VAL A 388 -3.16 12.25 41.44
CA VAL A 388 -4.26 13.11 40.97
C VAL A 388 -3.69 14.25 40.11
N ARG A 389 -2.66 14.94 40.60
CA ARG A 389 -2.05 16.07 39.89
C ARG A 389 -1.42 15.61 38.56
N HIS A 390 -0.65 14.53 38.59
CA HIS A 390 0.01 13.98 37.42
C HIS A 390 -0.99 13.62 36.31
N PHE A 391 -2.06 12.90 36.66
CA PHE A 391 -3.05 12.48 35.68
C PHE A 391 -4.03 13.59 35.26
N ILE A 392 -4.19 14.65 36.06
CA ILE A 392 -4.86 15.88 35.59
C ILE A 392 -4.05 16.52 34.46
N ASP A 393 -2.73 16.63 34.61
CA ASP A 393 -1.86 17.20 33.58
C ASP A 393 -1.84 16.31 32.33
N ASP A 394 -1.73 14.99 32.49
CA ASP A 394 -1.78 14.04 31.37
C ASP A 394 -3.15 14.06 30.66
N TYR A 395 -4.27 14.17 31.39
CA TYR A 395 -5.60 14.30 30.79
C TYR A 395 -5.71 15.54 29.90
N LYS A 396 -5.15 16.68 30.33
CA LYS A 396 -5.13 17.90 29.49
C LYS A 396 -4.38 17.68 28.18
N GLN A 397 -3.24 16.98 28.22
CA GLN A 397 -2.49 16.65 27.02
C GLN A 397 -3.22 15.63 26.14
N ALA A 398 -3.80 14.58 26.74
CA ALA A 398 -4.59 13.59 26.04
C ALA A 398 -5.82 14.21 25.37
N LYS A 399 -6.48 15.17 26.03
CA LYS A 399 -7.65 15.88 25.48
C LYS A 399 -7.29 16.64 24.21
N LEU A 400 -6.16 17.34 24.20
CA LEU A 400 -5.69 18.05 23.00
C LEU A 400 -5.43 17.09 21.84
N LYS A 401 -4.78 15.95 22.10
CA LYS A 401 -4.53 14.92 21.08
C LYS A 401 -5.84 14.33 20.54
N PHE A 402 -6.76 14.00 21.44
CA PHE A 402 -8.09 13.50 21.09
C PHE A 402 -8.84 14.51 20.20
N GLU A 403 -8.90 15.79 20.57
CA GLU A 403 -9.58 16.83 19.78
C GLU A 403 -8.97 17.03 18.39
N ILE A 404 -7.64 16.86 18.26
CA ILE A 404 -6.95 16.93 16.97
C ILE A 404 -7.36 15.75 16.08
N GLU A 405 -7.29 14.52 16.59
CA GLU A 405 -7.67 13.34 15.82
C GLU A 405 -9.16 13.31 15.50
N PHE A 406 -10.00 13.78 16.42
CA PHE A 406 -11.46 13.82 16.23
C PHE A 406 -11.81 14.68 15.01
N LYS A 407 -11.15 15.84 14.83
CA LYS A 407 -11.35 16.73 13.68
C LYS A 407 -10.87 16.16 12.33
N LYS A 408 -10.04 15.12 12.33
CA LYS A 408 -9.61 14.48 11.07
C LYS A 408 -10.66 13.52 10.52
N VAL A 409 -11.52 13.00 11.39
CA VAL A 409 -12.40 11.86 11.10
C VAL A 409 -13.89 12.23 11.13
N ALA A 410 -14.27 13.18 12.00
CA ALA A 410 -15.61 13.76 12.11
C ALA A 410 -15.74 15.02 11.23
#